data_AF-A0A0G4KFL1-F1
#
_entry.id   AF-A0A0G4KFL1-F1
#
_cell.length_a   1.000
_cell.length_b   1.000
_cell.length_c   1.000
_cell.angle_alpha   90.00
_cell.angle_beta   90.00
_cell.angle_gamma   90.00
#
_symmetry.space_group_name_H-M   'P 1'
#
loop_
_entity.id
_entity.type
_entity.pdbx_description
1 polymer ?
#
loop_
_entity_poly.entity_id
_entity_poly.type
_entity_poly.pdbx_seq_one_letter_code
_entity_poly.pdbx_strand_id
1 'polypeptide(L)'
;IAHAGSILSLAKAPSSTIQIYGAEKALFRALKTKHDTPKYGIIYHSSLVGQATGKNKGKIARSLAAKTALGLRVDALADFDGEDADEEERGML
;
A
#
# COMPACT_ATOMS: atom_id res chain seq x y z
N ILE A 1 -2.56 1.77 -7.51
CA ILE A 1 -2.77 3.22 -7.80
C ILE A 1 -4.12 3.45 -8.48
N ALA A 2 -4.40 2.83 -9.64
CA ALA A 2 -5.68 2.98 -10.34
C ALA A 2 -6.92 2.80 -9.43
N HIS A 3 -6.93 1.77 -8.56
CA HIS A 3 -8.04 1.55 -7.61
C HIS A 3 -8.16 2.63 -6.51
N ALA A 4 -7.08 3.33 -6.18
CA ALA A 4 -7.07 4.39 -5.15
C ALA A 4 -7.33 5.79 -5.74
N GLY A 5 -7.34 5.93 -7.07
CA GLY A 5 -7.50 7.19 -7.80
C GLY A 5 -6.20 7.98 -7.94
N SER A 6 -5.39 8.08 -6.87
CA SER A 6 -4.10 8.77 -6.92
C SER A 6 -3.08 8.14 -5.97
N ILE A 7 -1.80 8.46 -6.18
CA ILE A 7 -0.74 8.03 -5.26
C ILE A 7 -0.89 8.67 -3.88
N LEU A 8 -1.32 9.93 -3.83
CA LEU A 8 -1.53 10.69 -2.60
C LEU A 8 -2.66 10.11 -1.75
N SER A 9 -3.76 9.70 -2.39
CA SER A 9 -4.88 8.99 -1.74
C SER A 9 -4.42 7.66 -1.15
N LEU A 10 -3.60 6.93 -1.90
CA LEU A 10 -3.06 5.64 -1.48
C LEU A 10 -2.04 5.78 -0.34
N ALA A 11 -1.24 6.85 -0.32
CA ALA A 11 -0.27 7.14 0.74
C ALA A 11 -0.93 7.50 2.08
N LYS A 12 -2.08 8.20 2.03
CA LYS A 12 -2.90 8.52 3.20
C LYS A 12 -3.62 7.29 3.76
N ALA A 13 -3.81 6.25 2.96
CA ALA A 13 -4.52 5.06 3.40
C ALA A 13 -3.75 4.32 4.52
N PRO A 14 -4.45 3.77 5.53
CA PRO A 14 -3.86 2.86 6.50
C PRO A 14 -3.40 1.55 5.85
N SER A 15 -2.41 0.89 6.45
CA SER A 15 -1.95 -0.45 6.02
C SER A 15 -3.07 -1.49 6.03
N SER A 16 -3.98 -1.43 7.01
CA SER A 16 -5.15 -2.33 7.07
C SER A 16 -6.09 -2.14 5.89
N THR A 17 -6.25 -0.92 5.40
CA THR A 17 -7.01 -0.64 4.16
C THR A 17 -6.25 -1.19 2.97
N ILE A 18 -4.95 -0.89 2.82
CA ILE A 18 -4.07 -1.40 1.75
C ILE A 18 -4.13 -2.93 1.65
N GLN A 19 -4.21 -3.62 2.80
CA GLN A 19 -4.33 -5.07 2.86
C GLN A 19 -5.57 -5.61 2.14
N ILE A 20 -6.71 -4.90 2.22
CA ILE A 20 -8.01 -5.31 1.68
C ILE A 20 -8.43 -4.54 0.41
N TYR A 21 -7.55 -3.73 -0.17
CA TYR A 21 -7.85 -2.96 -1.38
C TYR A 21 -8.38 -3.87 -2.49
N GLY A 22 -9.52 -3.52 -3.09
CA GLY A 22 -10.23 -4.31 -4.10
C GLY A 22 -11.18 -5.39 -3.53
N ALA A 23 -11.17 -5.64 -2.21
CA ALA A 23 -12.08 -6.57 -1.54
C ALA A 23 -13.15 -5.85 -0.70
N GLU A 24 -13.30 -4.53 -0.84
CA GLU A 24 -14.15 -3.71 0.04
C GLU A 24 -15.62 -4.10 -0.08
N LYS A 25 -16.10 -4.36 -1.31
CA LYS A 25 -17.49 -4.84 -1.54
C LYS A 25 -17.75 -6.16 -0.82
N ALA A 26 -16.79 -7.08 -0.85
CA ALA A 26 -16.90 -8.37 -0.16
C ALA A 26 -16.84 -8.19 1.36
N LEU A 27 -15.98 -7.27 1.85
CA LEU A 27 -15.91 -6.91 3.26
C LEU A 27 -17.24 -6.34 3.77
N PHE A 28 -17.81 -5.34 3.09
CA PHE A 28 -19.08 -4.73 3.50
C PHE A 28 -20.24 -5.71 3.43
N ARG A 29 -20.24 -6.63 2.45
CA ARG A 29 -21.23 -7.71 2.39
C ARG A 29 -21.08 -8.65 3.59
N ALA A 30 -19.87 -9.12 3.86
CA ALA A 30 -19.59 -10.02 4.98
C ALA A 30 -19.96 -9.41 6.34
N LEU A 31 -19.73 -8.11 6.53
CA LEU A 31 -20.13 -7.38 7.74
C LEU A 31 -21.66 -7.31 7.89
N LYS A 32 -22.41 -7.11 6.80
CA LYS A 32 -23.88 -7.09 6.83
C LYS A 32 -24.47 -8.46 7.10
N THR A 33 -23.89 -9.51 6.52
CA THR A 33 -24.39 -10.89 6.61
C THR A 33 -23.76 -11.68 7.76
N LYS A 34 -22.89 -11.07 8.58
CA LYS A 34 -22.10 -11.72 9.63
C LYS A 34 -21.35 -12.99 9.15
N HIS A 35 -20.79 -12.92 7.94
CA HIS A 35 -19.96 -13.97 7.36
C HIS A 35 -18.46 -13.64 7.47
N ASP A 36 -17.62 -14.58 7.06
CA ASP A 36 -16.17 -14.41 7.06
C ASP A 36 -15.75 -13.22 6.19
N THR A 37 -14.94 -12.34 6.78
CA THR A 37 -14.39 -11.17 6.10
C THR A 37 -13.18 -11.56 5.27
N PRO A 38 -12.98 -10.92 4.10
CA PRO A 38 -11.79 -11.14 3.30
C PRO A 38 -10.54 -10.66 4.05
N LYS A 39 -9.49 -11.50 4.06
CA LYS A 39 -8.22 -11.21 4.75
C LYS A 39 -7.23 -10.43 3.88
N TYR A 40 -7.43 -10.42 2.57
CA TYR A 40 -6.54 -9.79 1.59
C TYR A 40 -7.34 -9.43 0.34
N GLY A 41 -6.96 -8.33 -0.31
CA GLY A 41 -7.48 -7.89 -1.60
C GLY A 41 -6.51 -8.19 -2.74
N ILE A 42 -6.27 -7.19 -3.59
CA ILE A 42 -5.39 -7.30 -4.77
C ILE A 42 -3.97 -7.76 -4.43
N ILE A 43 -3.47 -7.49 -3.22
CA ILE A 43 -2.14 -7.87 -2.77
C ILE A 43 -1.93 -9.39 -2.65
N TYR A 44 -3.02 -10.18 -2.67
CA TYR A 44 -2.95 -11.65 -2.65
C TYR A 44 -2.19 -12.22 -3.85
N HIS A 45 -2.29 -11.54 -5.00
CA HIS A 45 -1.66 -11.96 -6.26
C HIS A 45 -0.21 -11.51 -6.39
N SER A 46 0.34 -10.80 -5.40
CA SER A 46 1.78 -10.47 -5.38
C SER A 46 2.62 -11.74 -5.27
N SER A 47 3.77 -11.78 -5.95
CA SER A 47 4.66 -12.96 -5.93
C SER A 47 5.02 -13.40 -4.52
N LEU A 48 5.29 -12.43 -3.63
CA LEU A 48 5.60 -12.65 -2.22
C LEU A 48 4.49 -13.37 -1.45
N VAL A 49 3.22 -13.01 -1.68
CA VAL A 49 2.07 -13.65 -1.00
C VAL A 49 1.65 -14.94 -1.70
N GLY A 50 1.76 -14.99 -3.03
CA GLY A 50 1.43 -16.17 -3.84
C GLY A 50 2.34 -17.37 -3.54
N GLN A 51 3.63 -17.13 -3.36
CA GLN A 51 4.64 -18.15 -3.03
C GLN A 51 4.62 -18.59 -1.56
N ALA A 52 3.95 -17.83 -0.68
CA ALA A 52 3.89 -18.15 0.74
C ALA A 52 3.02 -19.38 1.03
N THR A 53 3.44 -20.19 2.02
CA THR A 53 2.63 -21.29 2.53
C THR A 53 1.33 -20.77 3.16
N GLY A 54 0.23 -21.53 3.06
CA GLY A 54 -1.11 -21.07 3.45
C GLY A 54 -1.22 -20.46 4.85
N LYS A 55 -0.47 -20.98 5.83
CA LYS A 55 -0.40 -20.43 7.20
C LYS A 55 0.30 -19.07 7.27
N ASN A 56 1.25 -18.80 6.39
CA ASN A 56 2.06 -17.58 6.36
C ASN A 56 1.50 -16.50 5.45
N LYS A 57 0.57 -16.83 4.53
CA LYS A 57 -0.04 -15.86 3.60
C LYS A 57 -0.59 -14.62 4.29
N GLY A 58 -1.30 -14.79 5.41
CA GLY A 58 -1.83 -13.66 6.19
C GLY A 58 -0.75 -12.78 6.81
N LYS A 59 0.32 -13.39 7.34
CA LYS A 59 1.45 -12.66 7.95
C LYS A 59 2.22 -11.87 6.88
N ILE A 60 2.48 -12.50 5.74
CA ILE A 60 3.21 -11.88 4.63
C ILE A 60 2.37 -10.79 3.98
N ALA A 61 1.07 -11.01 3.75
CA ALA A 61 0.17 -9.98 3.23
C ALA A 61 0.13 -8.73 4.13
N ARG A 62 0.06 -8.92 5.46
CA ARG A 62 0.11 -7.81 6.43
C ARG A 62 1.44 -7.07 6.38
N SER A 63 2.57 -7.80 6.38
CA SER A 63 3.90 -7.18 6.30
C SER A 63 4.09 -6.43 4.99
N LEU A 64 3.66 -7.02 3.88
CA LEU A 64 3.70 -6.40 2.56
C LEU A 64 2.86 -5.12 2.52
N ALA A 65 1.63 -5.15 3.02
CA ALA A 65 0.78 -3.96 3.09
C ALA A 65 1.42 -2.84 3.92
N ALA A 66 2.06 -3.17 5.06
CA ALA A 66 2.74 -2.19 5.90
C ALA A 66 3.97 -1.58 5.20
N LYS A 67 4.81 -2.40 4.58
CA LYS A 67 5.97 -1.92 3.82
C LYS A 67 5.56 -1.08 2.61
N THR A 68 4.51 -1.50 1.91
CA THR A 68 3.94 -0.76 0.78
C THR A 68 3.41 0.60 1.25
N ALA A 69 2.69 0.66 2.38
CA ALA A 69 2.19 1.91 2.94
C ALA A 69 3.32 2.89 3.28
N LEU A 70 4.43 2.41 3.85
CA LEU A 70 5.60 3.24 4.14
C LEU A 70 6.26 3.73 2.84
N GLY A 71 6.52 2.83 1.89
CA GLY A 71 7.12 3.18 0.60
C GLY A 71 6.29 4.21 -0.17
N LEU A 72 4.97 4.03 -0.19
CA LEU A 72 4.04 4.98 -0.83
C LEU A 72 4.07 6.36 -0.18
N ARG A 73 4.27 6.45 1.14
CA ARG A 73 4.36 7.74 1.82
C ARG A 73 5.66 8.45 1.52
N VAL A 74 6.77 7.71 1.46
CA VAL A 74 8.04 8.27 1.01
C VAL A 74 7.90 8.74 -0.44
N ASP A 75 7.40 7.90 -1.33
CA ASP A 75 7.25 8.22 -2.76
C ASP A 75 6.30 9.41 -3.03
N ALA A 76 5.25 9.57 -2.21
CA ALA A 76 4.25 10.61 -2.42
C ALA A 76 4.48 11.91 -1.62
N LEU A 77 5.33 11.89 -0.58
CA LEU A 77 5.50 13.01 0.36
C LEU A 77 6.96 13.38 0.64
N ALA A 78 7.94 12.58 0.20
CA ALA A 78 9.32 13.02 0.26
C ALA A 78 9.51 14.10 -0.81
N ASP A 79 9.78 15.31 -0.37
CA ASP A 79 10.45 16.29 -1.21
C ASP A 79 11.88 15.77 -1.38
N PHE A 80 12.21 15.31 -2.59
CA PHE A 80 13.59 15.04 -2.95
C PHE A 80 14.27 16.41 -3.13
N ASP A 81 14.58 17.09 -2.02
CA ASP A 81 15.41 18.32 -1.97
C ASP A 81 16.88 18.00 -2.33
N GLY A 82 17.09 17.24 -3.41
CA GLY A 82 18.40 16.78 -3.87
C GLY A 82 18.67 17.08 -5.34
N GLU A 83 17.79 17.81 -6.03
CA GLU A 83 18.09 18.37 -7.36
C GLU A 83 18.09 19.92 -7.36
N ASP A 84 17.46 20.57 -6.37
CA ASP A 84 17.42 22.04 -6.28
C ASP A 84 18.55 22.63 -5.39
N ALA A 85 19.25 21.81 -4.59
CA ALA A 85 20.36 22.29 -3.77
C ALA A 85 21.66 22.51 -4.58
N ASP A 86 21.74 21.95 -5.79
CA ASP A 86 22.95 21.96 -6.61
C ASP A 86 23.03 23.19 -7.55
N GLU A 87 21.92 23.91 -7.77
CA GLU A 87 21.89 25.10 -8.62
C GLU A 87 22.29 26.38 -7.88
N GLU A 88 22.01 26.51 -6.58
CA GLU A 88 22.46 27.67 -5.79
C GLU A 88 23.98 27.68 -5.54
N GLU A 89 24.63 26.52 -5.41
CA GLU A 89 26.09 26.44 -5.20
C GLU A 89 26.87 26.63 -6.52
N ARG A 90 26.27 26.31 -7.67
CA ARG A 90 26.88 26.53 -9.00
C ARG A 90 26.79 27.97 -9.51
N GLY A 91 25.91 28.81 -8.94
CA GLY A 91 25.82 30.24 -9.28
C GLY A 91 26.84 31.13 -8.55
N MET A 92 27.62 30.58 -7.63
CA MET A 92 28.61 31.28 -6.81
C MET A 92 30.09 30.97 -7.15
N LEU A 93 30.35 30.26 -8.25
CA LEU A 93 31.68 30.04 -8.83
C LEU A 93 31.79 30.72 -10.20
#